data_AF-A0A212KWI2-F1
#
_entry.id   AF-A0A212KWI2-F1
#
_cell.length_a   1.000
_cell.length_b   1.000
_cell.length_c   1.000
_cell.angle_alpha   90.00
_cell.angle_beta   90.00
_cell.angle_gamma   90.00
#
_symmetry.space_group_name_H-M   'P 1'
#
loop_
_entity.id
_entity.type
_entity.pdbx_description
1 polymer ?
#
loop_
_entity_poly.entity_id
_entity_poly.type
_entity_poly.pdbx_seq_one_letter_code
_entity_poly.pdbx_strand_id
1 'polypeptide(L)'
;MSEENNSNFDPTKKGLPGSFLLFLLFAVLAVFTVQSFLSSKAGKVDNAYQLEHLVNLDLVVPDKSQKTALSDNLVNFSGQFRAELTEESRKRYKYIELLNQFHELHRERKEL
;
A
#
# COMPACT_ATOMS: atom_id res chain seq x y z
N MET A 1 -15.03 -52.55 -62.21
CA MET A 1 -13.89 -52.06 -61.41
C MET A 1 -14.48 -51.05 -60.45
N SER A 2 -14.72 -51.46 -59.20
CA SER A 2 -15.33 -50.59 -58.19
C SER A 2 -14.29 -50.38 -57.08
N GLU A 3 -13.79 -49.16 -56.97
CA GLU A 3 -13.13 -48.68 -55.77
C GLU A 3 -14.21 -48.11 -54.85
N GLU A 4 -14.26 -48.57 -53.60
CA GLU A 4 -14.81 -47.73 -52.54
C GLU A 4 -14.02 -47.96 -51.26
N ASN A 5 -13.34 -46.88 -50.88
CA ASN A 5 -12.43 -46.72 -49.76
C ASN A 5 -13.27 -46.22 -48.58
N ASN A 6 -13.36 -46.97 -47.49
CA ASN A 6 -14.05 -46.49 -46.28
C ASN A 6 -13.03 -46.21 -45.17
N SER A 7 -12.74 -44.92 -45.04
CA SER A 7 -11.84 -44.32 -44.07
C SER A 7 -12.39 -44.41 -42.65
N ASN A 8 -11.57 -44.95 -41.75
CA ASN A 8 -11.69 -44.73 -40.30
C ASN A 8 -11.70 -43.24 -39.98
N PHE A 9 -12.72 -42.75 -39.27
CA PHE A 9 -12.57 -41.56 -38.44
C PHE A 9 -13.55 -41.60 -37.26
N ASP A 10 -13.00 -41.75 -36.05
CA ASP A 10 -13.74 -41.82 -34.80
C ASP A 10 -13.60 -40.46 -34.07
N PRO A 11 -14.67 -39.63 -33.95
CA PRO A 11 -14.53 -38.24 -33.50
C PRO A 11 -14.95 -38.07 -32.04
N THR A 12 -14.21 -38.63 -31.08
CA THR A 12 -14.53 -38.45 -29.64
C THR A 12 -13.32 -38.20 -28.75
N LYS A 13 -12.54 -37.14 -29.01
CA LYS A 13 -11.67 -36.52 -28.00
C LYS A 13 -11.72 -34.99 -28.09
N LYS A 14 -12.81 -34.40 -27.60
CA LYS A 14 -12.89 -32.95 -27.35
C LYS A 14 -12.23 -32.64 -26.01
N GLY A 15 -10.92 -32.41 -26.00
CA GLY A 15 -10.22 -31.77 -24.87
C GLY A 15 -10.68 -30.33 -24.71
N LEU A 16 -10.59 -29.78 -23.49
CA LEU A 16 -10.89 -28.37 -23.25
C LEU A 16 -10.13 -27.51 -24.27
N PRO A 17 -10.81 -26.59 -24.97
CA PRO A 17 -10.14 -25.75 -25.96
C PRO A 17 -9.05 -24.95 -25.25
N GLY A 18 -7.81 -24.98 -25.75
CA GLY A 18 -6.67 -24.31 -25.11
C GLY A 18 -6.90 -22.81 -24.81
N SER A 19 -7.83 -22.18 -25.53
CA SER A 19 -8.29 -20.82 -25.27
C SER A 19 -8.98 -20.63 -23.91
N PHE A 20 -9.69 -21.64 -23.39
CA PHE A 20 -10.32 -21.57 -22.07
C PHE A 20 -9.28 -21.48 -20.94
N LEU A 21 -8.18 -22.23 -21.06
CA LEU A 21 -7.08 -22.15 -20.09
C LEU A 21 -6.39 -20.79 -20.14
N LEU A 22 -6.21 -20.23 -21.33
CA LEU A 22 -5.66 -18.87 -21.51
C LEU A 22 -6.60 -17.82 -20.93
N PHE A 23 -7.91 -17.93 -21.17
CA PHE A 23 -8.91 -17.04 -20.59
C PHE A 23 -8.90 -17.08 -19.06
N LEU A 24 -8.83 -18.28 -18.48
CA LEU A 24 -8.76 -18.47 -17.03
C LEU A 24 -7.47 -17.88 -16.43
N LEU A 25 -6.33 -18.06 -17.11
CA LEU A 25 -5.07 -17.44 -16.71
C LEU A 25 -5.16 -15.91 -16.72
N PHE A 26 -5.73 -15.33 -17.78
CA PHE A 26 -5.95 -13.88 -17.86
C PHE A 26 -6.91 -13.37 -16.77
N ALA A 27 -7.96 -14.12 -16.44
CA ALA A 27 -8.88 -13.76 -15.37
C ALA A 27 -8.19 -13.73 -14.00
N VAL A 28 -7.34 -14.74 -13.71
CA VAL A 28 -6.56 -14.79 -12.46
C VAL A 28 -5.58 -13.62 -12.37
N LEU A 29 -4.87 -13.33 -13.47
CA LEU A 29 -3.95 -12.19 -13.54
C LEU A 29 -4.69 -10.85 -13.37
N ALA A 30 -5.87 -10.69 -13.97
CA ALA A 30 -6.68 -9.49 -13.83
C ALA A 30 -7.08 -9.27 -12.35
N VAL A 31 -7.58 -10.30 -11.66
CA VAL A 31 -7.91 -10.20 -10.23
C VAL A 31 -6.67 -9.84 -9.39
N PHE A 32 -5.52 -10.43 -9.69
CA PHE A 32 -4.28 -10.16 -8.97
C PHE A 32 -3.80 -8.72 -9.16
N THR A 33 -3.91 -8.17 -10.38
CA THR A 33 -3.58 -6.76 -10.65
C THR A 33 -4.53 -5.81 -9.91
N VAL A 34 -5.83 -6.08 -9.91
CA VAL A 34 -6.81 -5.27 -9.18
C VAL A 34 -6.53 -5.31 -7.67
N GLN A 35 -6.25 -6.48 -7.09
CA GLN A 35 -5.90 -6.59 -5.67
C GLN A 35 -4.58 -5.90 -5.32
N SER A 36 -3.58 -5.93 -6.21
CA SER A 36 -2.29 -5.27 -5.99
C SER A 36 -2.40 -3.74 -6.05
N PHE A 37 -3.25 -3.20 -6.93
CA PHE A 37 -3.51 -1.75 -7.01
C PHE A 37 -4.42 -1.24 -5.88
N LEU A 38 -5.38 -2.04 -5.41
CA LEU A 38 -6.25 -1.66 -4.29
C LEU A 38 -5.61 -1.90 -2.92
N SER A 39 -4.54 -2.69 -2.86
CA SER A 39 -3.69 -2.83 -1.66
C SER A 39 -2.82 -1.59 -1.48
N SER A 40 -3.42 -0.40 -1.45
CA SER A 40 -2.77 0.76 -0.84
C SER A 40 -2.43 0.36 0.59
N LYS A 41 -1.13 0.38 0.92
CA LYS A 41 -0.54 0.10 2.24
C LYS A 41 -1.33 0.80 3.34
N ALA A 42 -2.38 0.16 3.86
CA ALA A 42 -3.07 0.58 5.06
C ALA A 42 -2.19 0.14 6.24
N GLY A 43 -1.29 1.03 6.66
CA GLY A 43 -0.49 0.81 7.85
C GLY A 43 -1.39 1.00 9.07
N LYS A 44 -1.72 -0.09 9.77
CA LYS A 44 -2.35 0.01 11.08
C LYS A 44 -1.33 0.59 12.05
N VAL A 45 -1.59 1.78 12.58
CA VAL A 45 -0.74 2.43 13.59
C VAL A 45 -1.46 2.34 14.93
N ASP A 46 -0.96 1.53 15.85
CA ASP A 46 -1.59 1.28 17.15
C ASP A 46 -1.48 2.47 18.13
N ASN A 47 -1.05 3.66 17.67
CA ASN A 47 -0.85 4.82 18.55
C ASN A 47 -1.17 6.17 17.87
N ALA A 48 -2.25 6.83 18.32
CA ALA A 48 -2.75 8.08 17.76
C ALA A 48 -1.71 9.22 17.77
N TYR A 49 -0.90 9.29 18.83
CA TYR A 49 0.11 10.35 19.01
C TYR A 49 1.21 10.31 17.96
N GLN A 50 1.66 9.11 17.57
CA GLN A 50 2.70 8.95 16.55
C GLN A 50 2.25 9.46 15.19
N LEU A 51 0.96 9.34 14.90
CA LEU A 51 0.37 9.82 13.66
C LEU A 51 0.34 11.35 13.59
N GLU A 52 0.10 12.01 14.71
CA GLU A 52 0.13 13.47 14.78
C GLU A 52 1.54 14.00 14.51
N HIS A 53 2.58 13.29 14.95
CA HIS A 53 3.96 13.64 14.60
C HIS A 53 4.26 13.53 13.10
N LEU A 54 3.69 12.55 12.40
CA LEU A 54 3.84 12.36 10.95
C LEU A 54 3.19 13.50 10.14
N VAL A 55 2.01 13.95 10.57
CA VAL A 55 1.33 15.12 9.98
C VAL A 55 2.10 16.40 10.32
N ASN A 56 2.54 16.56 11.57
CA ASN A 56 3.28 17.74 12.01
C ASN A 56 4.63 17.88 11.30
N LEU A 57 5.30 16.78 10.97
CA LEU A 57 6.55 16.78 10.20
C LEU A 57 6.35 16.92 8.69
N ASP A 58 5.10 17.10 8.22
CA ASP A 58 4.74 17.18 6.80
C ASP A 58 5.24 15.97 5.99
N LEU A 59 5.22 14.77 6.58
CA LEU A 59 5.74 13.55 5.94
C LEU A 59 4.67 12.79 5.13
N VAL A 60 3.42 13.22 5.24
CA VAL A 60 2.26 12.59 4.61
C VAL A 60 1.58 13.56 3.65
N VAL A 61 0.97 13.06 2.58
CA VAL A 61 0.22 13.87 1.62
C VAL A 61 -1.18 14.17 2.19
N PRO A 62 -1.51 15.42 2.58
CA PRO A 62 -2.72 15.74 3.33
C PRO A 62 -4.00 15.27 2.62
N ASP A 63 -4.11 15.53 1.32
CA ASP A 63 -5.29 15.19 0.51
C ASP A 63 -5.48 13.68 0.31
N LYS A 64 -4.46 12.88 0.63
CA LYS A 64 -4.47 11.42 0.53
C LYS A 64 -4.39 10.74 1.89
N SER A 65 -4.52 11.50 2.97
CA SER A 65 -4.35 11.04 4.34
C SER A 65 -5.64 11.21 5.12
N GLN A 66 -6.24 10.10 5.53
CA GLN A 66 -7.44 10.07 6.34
C GLN A 66 -7.15 9.41 7.69
N LYS A 67 -7.55 10.12 8.75
CA LYS A 67 -7.56 9.62 10.13
C LYS A 67 -8.98 9.16 10.44
N THR A 68 -9.17 7.88 10.72
CA THR A 68 -10.46 7.34 11.16
C THR A 68 -10.28 6.76 12.56
N ALA A 69 -10.87 7.42 13.57
CA ALA A 69 -10.84 6.93 14.94
C ALA A 69 -11.92 5.84 15.12
N LEU A 70 -11.51 4.62 15.48
CA LEU A 70 -12.45 3.53 15.82
C LEU A 70 -12.73 3.44 17.32
N SER A 71 -11.84 4.00 18.17
CA SER A 71 -12.03 4.16 19.62
C SER A 71 -11.03 5.18 20.20
N ASP A 72 -11.15 5.50 21.50
CA ASP A 72 -10.34 6.53 22.18
C ASP A 72 -8.82 6.35 22.08
N ASN A 73 -8.32 5.16 21.76
CA ASN A 73 -6.88 4.87 21.60
C ASN A 73 -6.50 4.20 20.29
N LEU A 74 -7.46 3.73 19.48
CA LEU A 74 -7.18 3.05 18.22
C LEU A 74 -7.59 3.93 17.04
N VAL A 75 -6.58 4.40 16.32
CA VAL A 75 -6.75 5.21 15.13
C VAL A 75 -6.30 4.41 13.93
N ASN A 76 -7.19 4.25 12.96
CA ASN A 76 -6.83 3.69 11.67
C ASN A 76 -6.37 4.84 10.76
N PHE A 77 -5.16 4.71 10.22
CA PHE A 77 -4.60 5.68 9.28
C PHE A 77 -4.48 5.06 7.91
N SER A 78 -5.14 5.67 6.93
CA SER A 78 -4.87 5.43 5.52
C SER A 78 -4.20 6.68 4.95
N GLY A 79 -3.00 6.53 4.40
CA GLY A 79 -2.24 7.67 3.96
C GLY A 79 -1.12 7.32 3.00
N GLN A 80 -0.79 8.28 2.13
CA GLN A 80 0.40 8.19 1.30
C GLN A 80 1.53 9.00 1.94
N PHE A 81 2.66 8.35 2.19
CA PHE A 81 3.90 9.04 2.54
C PHE A 81 4.41 9.83 1.34
N ARG A 82 4.97 11.01 1.58
CA ARG A 82 5.66 11.76 0.54
C ARG A 82 6.90 10.97 0.09
N ALA A 83 7.12 10.91 -1.22
CA ALA A 83 8.29 10.22 -1.78
C ALA A 83 9.59 10.97 -1.50
N GLU A 84 9.51 12.30 -1.39
CA GLU A 84 10.63 13.18 -1.07
C GLU A 84 10.25 14.09 0.09
N LEU A 85 11.25 14.42 0.92
CA LEU A 85 11.09 15.40 1.98
C LEU A 85 10.93 16.79 1.39
N THR A 86 9.93 17.54 1.84
CA THR A 86 9.78 18.94 1.44
C THR A 86 10.80 19.81 2.18
N GLU A 87 11.07 21.01 1.66
CA GLU A 87 11.85 22.02 2.39
C GLU A 87 11.22 22.34 3.75
N GLU A 88 9.89 22.30 3.82
CA GLU A 88 9.16 22.53 5.05
C GLU A 88 9.35 21.39 6.06
N SER A 89 9.27 20.12 5.62
CA SER A 89 9.57 18.96 6.47
C SER A 89 10.97 19.07 7.08
N ARG A 90 11.97 19.46 6.28
CA ARG A 90 13.36 19.65 6.74
C ARG A 90 13.46 20.73 7.82
N LYS A 91 12.81 21.88 7.59
CA LYS A 91 12.80 23.00 8.56
C LYS A 91 12.12 22.62 9.87
N ARG A 92 10.96 21.95 9.80
CA ARG A 92 10.20 21.50 10.97
C ARG A 92 10.99 20.48 11.79
N TYR A 93 11.67 19.54 11.13
CA TYR A 93 12.55 18.59 11.81
C TYR A 93 13.69 19.30 12.55
N LYS A 94 14.41 20.20 11.88
CA LYS A 94 15.52 20.95 12.48
C LYS A 94 15.09 21.84 13.66
N TYR A 95 13.88 22.41 13.59
CA TYR A 95 13.31 23.16 14.70
C TYR A 95 13.09 22.27 15.93
N ILE A 96 12.51 21.08 15.75
CA ILE A 96 12.28 20.13 16.84
C ILE A 96 13.60 19.66 17.46
N GLU A 97 14.60 19.40 16.62
CA GLU A 97 15.95 19.04 17.07
C GLU A 97 16.54 20.15 17.96
N LEU A 98 16.51 21.40 17.51
CA LEU A 98 17.00 22.54 18.29
C LEU A 98 16.22 22.74 19.59
N LEU A 99 14.90 22.55 19.56
CA LEU A 99 14.05 22.65 20.74
C LEU A 99 14.38 21.57 21.77
N ASN A 100 14.64 20.34 21.31
CA ASN A 100 15.07 19.25 22.18
C ASN A 100 16.43 19.55 22.82
N GLN A 101 17.41 20.00 22.04
CA GLN A 101 18.71 20.42 22.56
C GLN A 101 18.57 21.53 23.60
N PHE A 102 17.73 22.52 23.33
CA PHE A 102 17.44 23.59 24.29
C PHE A 102 16.86 23.05 25.60
N HIS A 103 15.90 22.12 25.53
CA HIS A 103 15.31 21.49 26.72
C HIS A 103 16.32 20.66 27.51
N GLU A 104 17.19 19.91 26.85
CA GLU A 104 18.26 19.12 27.48
C GLU A 104 19.22 20.05 28.24
N LEU A 105 19.74 21.08 27.56
CA LEU A 105 20.62 22.08 28.19
C LEU A 105 19.94 22.80 29.37
N HIS A 106 18.64 23.07 29.27
CA HIS A 106 17.89 23.69 30.37
C HIS A 106 17.63 22.74 31.54
N ARG A 107 17.50 21.43 31.29
CA ARG A 107 17.42 20.43 32.36
C ARG A 107 18.75 20.30 33.08
N GLU A 108 19.85 20.16 32.34
CA GLU A 108 21.21 20.10 32.89
C GLU A 108 21.51 21.33 33.76
N ARG A 109 21.11 22.53 33.32
CA ARG A 109 21.28 23.75 34.11
C ARG A 109 20.47 23.74 35.42
N LYS A 110 19.28 23.15 35.44
CA LYS A 110 18.43 23.10 36.64
C LYS A 110 18.88 22.05 37.64
N GLU A 111 19.69 21.08 37.20
CA GLU A 111 20.23 20.00 38.03
C GLU A 111 21.60 20.34 38.65
N LEU A 112 22.19 21.49 38.27
CA LEU A 112 23.38 22.12 38.87
C LEU A 112 23.01 23.19 39.91
#